data_AF-A0AAE9S192-F1
#
_entry.id   AF-A0AAE9S192-F1
#
_cell.length_a   1.000
_cell.length_b   1.000
_cell.length_c   1.000
_cell.angle_alpha   90.00
_cell.angle_beta   90.00
_cell.angle_gamma   90.00
#
_symmetry.space_group_name_H-M   'P 1'
#
loop_
_entity.id
_entity.type
_entity.pdbx_description
1 polymer ?
#
loop_
_entity_poly.entity_id
_entity_poly.type
_entity_poly.pdbx_seq_one_letter_code
_entity_poly.pdbx_strand_id
1 'polypeptide(L)'
;MLNKLKDVFKSSKVKEEEAYLQEHAIQFNPQQGYIVDEIVLNQELSERLEYFSNRRLNKFDDLQALYYAAMLINEKIDLEITQQKFVARLGNTEENLLQFKSIVKKLNDYYRNFIRDK
;
A
#
# COMPACT_ATOMS: atom_id res chain seq x y z
N MET A 1 -27.61 -27.55 -2.31
CA MET A 1 -27.24 -26.86 -1.05
C MET A 1 -25.82 -26.27 -1.07
N LEU A 2 -24.88 -26.83 -1.85
CA LEU A 2 -23.53 -26.26 -2.04
C LEU A 2 -23.52 -24.83 -2.59
N ASN A 3 -24.48 -24.46 -3.46
CA ASN A 3 -24.56 -23.10 -4.01
C ASN A 3 -24.88 -22.05 -2.92
N LYS A 4 -25.77 -22.37 -1.97
CA LYS A 4 -26.08 -21.46 -0.83
C LYS A 4 -24.87 -21.21 0.07
N LEU A 5 -24.00 -22.21 0.26
CA LEU A 5 -22.77 -22.05 1.05
C LEU A 5 -21.74 -21.18 0.33
N LYS A 6 -21.61 -21.33 -1.00
CA LYS A 6 -20.74 -20.47 -1.82
C LYS A 6 -21.20 -19.01 -1.81
N ASP A 7 -22.50 -18.75 -1.85
CA ASP A 7 -23.05 -17.40 -1.85
C ASP A 7 -22.90 -16.71 -0.48
N VAL A 8 -23.05 -17.45 0.62
CA VAL A 8 -22.78 -16.95 1.98
C VAL A 8 -21.28 -16.67 2.17
N PHE A 9 -20.41 -17.55 1.69
CA PHE A 9 -18.97 -17.36 1.80
C PHE A 9 -18.47 -16.15 0.98
N LYS A 10 -19.01 -15.97 -0.24
CA LYS A 10 -18.72 -14.78 -1.06
C LYS A 10 -19.20 -13.49 -0.39
N SER A 11 -20.40 -13.48 0.20
CA SER A 11 -20.92 -12.30 0.89
C SER A 11 -20.17 -11.99 2.19
N SER A 12 -19.63 -12.98 2.90
CA SER A 12 -18.70 -12.77 4.03
C SER A 12 -17.41 -12.10 3.58
N LYS A 13 -16.78 -12.61 2.51
CA LYS A 13 -15.50 -12.07 2.02
C LYS A 13 -15.62 -10.63 1.51
N VAL A 14 -16.74 -10.28 0.88
CA VAL A 14 -17.04 -8.88 0.49
C VAL A 14 -17.14 -7.97 1.71
N LYS A 15 -17.83 -8.42 2.76
CA LYS A 15 -17.93 -7.65 4.02
C LYS A 15 -16.58 -7.49 4.72
N GLU A 16 -15.75 -8.52 4.70
CA GLU A 16 -14.39 -8.47 5.26
C GLU A 16 -13.49 -7.51 4.48
N GLU A 17 -13.61 -7.48 3.15
CA GLU A 17 -12.89 -6.54 2.28
C GLU A 17 -13.32 -5.09 2.55
N GLU A 18 -14.63 -4.82 2.61
CA GLU A 18 -15.18 -3.51 2.93
C GLU A 18 -14.75 -3.04 4.34
N ALA A 19 -14.80 -3.93 5.33
CA ALA A 19 -14.35 -3.63 6.68
C ALA A 19 -12.85 -3.28 6.73
N TYR A 20 -12.01 -4.03 6.00
CA TYR A 20 -10.58 -3.75 5.91
C TYR A 20 -10.29 -2.37 5.29
N LEU A 21 -10.98 -2.05 4.18
CA LEU A 21 -10.84 -0.75 3.51
C LEU A 21 -11.26 0.40 4.44
N GLN A 22 -12.35 0.25 5.19
CA GLN A 22 -12.82 1.25 6.15
C GLN A 22 -11.86 1.41 7.33
N GLU A 23 -11.46 0.31 7.97
CA GLU A 23 -10.56 0.32 9.14
C GLU A 23 -9.22 1.00 8.83
N HIS A 24 -8.71 0.79 7.62
CA HIS A 24 -7.42 1.34 7.20
C HIS A 24 -7.51 2.63 6.38
N ALA A 25 -8.72 3.21 6.28
CA ALA A 25 -9.00 4.42 5.51
C ALA A 25 -8.49 4.36 4.07
N ILE A 26 -8.61 3.20 3.43
CA ILE A 26 -8.20 2.96 2.04
C ILE A 26 -9.38 3.25 1.12
N GLN A 27 -9.15 4.10 0.13
CA GLN A 27 -10.10 4.39 -0.95
C GLN A 27 -9.37 4.32 -2.29
N PHE A 28 -10.12 4.10 -3.36
CA PHE A 28 -9.58 4.16 -4.71
C PHE A 28 -10.42 5.10 -5.57
N ASN A 29 -9.76 6.10 -6.15
CA ASN A 29 -10.37 7.02 -7.10
C ASN A 29 -9.79 6.75 -8.50
N PRO A 30 -10.61 6.54 -9.55
CA PRO A 30 -10.09 6.22 -10.88
C PRO A 30 -9.19 7.29 -11.53
N GLN A 31 -9.32 8.56 -11.11
CA GLN A 31 -8.52 9.67 -11.62
C GLN A 31 -7.26 9.91 -10.78
N GLN A 32 -7.34 9.72 -9.46
CA GLN A 32 -6.27 10.07 -8.51
C GLN A 32 -5.45 8.85 -8.03
N GLY A 33 -6.00 7.64 -8.16
CA GLY A 33 -5.45 6.39 -7.66
C GLY A 33 -5.84 6.10 -6.21
N TYR A 34 -4.98 5.36 -5.50
CA TYR A 34 -5.20 5.04 -4.09
C TYR A 34 -5.09 6.27 -3.19
N ILE A 35 -5.99 6.33 -2.22
CA ILE A 35 -6.03 7.30 -1.13
C ILE A 35 -5.97 6.50 0.17
N VAL A 36 -5.05 6.85 1.07
CA VAL A 36 -4.91 6.18 2.39
C VAL A 36 -4.74 7.24 3.46
N ASP A 37 -5.54 7.18 4.53
CA ASP A 37 -5.54 8.19 5.60
C ASP A 37 -5.66 9.62 5.03
N GLU A 38 -6.57 9.83 4.08
CA GLU A 38 -6.80 11.08 3.34
C GLU A 38 -5.66 11.56 2.41
N ILE A 39 -4.56 10.80 2.31
CA ILE A 39 -3.42 11.12 1.45
C ILE A 39 -3.65 10.54 0.05
N VAL A 40 -3.67 11.40 -0.98
CA VAL A 40 -3.66 10.98 -2.39
C VAL A 40 -2.27 10.48 -2.76
N LEU A 41 -2.06 9.17 -2.77
CA LEU A 41 -0.72 8.58 -2.77
C LEU A 41 0.10 8.92 -4.02
N ASN A 42 -0.54 8.89 -5.19
CA ASN A 42 0.14 9.19 -6.45
C ASN A 42 0.56 10.67 -6.57
N GLN A 43 -0.08 11.57 -5.82
CA GLN A 43 0.28 12.98 -5.81
C GLN A 43 1.38 13.25 -4.79
N GLU A 44 1.23 12.72 -3.57
CA GLU A 44 2.06 13.10 -2.43
C GLU A 44 3.31 12.21 -2.25
N LEU A 45 3.25 10.93 -2.69
CA LEU A 45 4.27 9.94 -2.33
C LEU A 45 4.96 9.26 -3.52
N SER A 46 4.63 9.63 -4.77
CA SER A 46 5.17 8.99 -5.97
C SER A 46 6.69 9.11 -6.08
N GLU A 47 7.28 10.26 -5.79
CA GLU A 47 8.74 10.44 -5.85
C GLU A 47 9.46 9.57 -4.79
N ARG A 48 8.85 9.43 -3.61
CA ARG A 48 9.35 8.57 -2.53
C ARG A 48 9.25 7.09 -2.93
N LEU A 49 8.13 6.69 -3.55
CA LEU A 49 7.96 5.35 -4.11
C LEU A 49 8.98 5.05 -5.21
N GLU A 50 9.23 5.99 -6.12
CA GLU A 50 10.22 5.84 -7.17
C GLU A 50 11.63 5.68 -6.61
N TYR A 51 11.97 6.46 -5.60
CA TYR A 51 13.25 6.33 -4.94
C TYR A 51 13.42 4.96 -4.26
N PHE A 52 12.47 4.54 -3.42
CA PHE A 52 12.59 3.29 -2.65
C PHE A 52 12.37 2.03 -3.49
N SER A 53 11.65 2.11 -4.61
CA SER A 53 11.49 0.98 -5.54
C SER A 53 12.65 0.78 -6.51
N ASN A 54 13.73 1.59 -6.41
CA ASN A 54 14.80 1.65 -7.41
C ASN A 54 14.27 1.99 -8.82
N ARG A 55 13.38 3.00 -8.90
CA ARG A 55 12.74 3.50 -10.13
C ARG A 55 11.85 2.47 -10.86
N ARG A 56 11.47 1.40 -10.18
CA ARG A 56 10.57 0.37 -10.75
C ARG A 56 9.12 0.81 -10.74
N LEU A 57 8.74 1.66 -9.78
CA LEU A 57 7.37 2.12 -9.58
C LEU A 57 7.37 3.63 -9.42
N ASN A 58 6.45 4.32 -10.10
CA ASN A 58 6.21 5.74 -9.91
C ASN A 58 4.73 6.05 -9.54
N LYS A 59 3.92 5.01 -9.34
CA LYS A 59 2.51 5.07 -8.93
C LYS A 59 2.15 3.86 -8.08
N PHE A 60 1.10 4.00 -7.28
CA PHE A 60 0.57 2.97 -6.37
C PHE A 60 -0.54 2.11 -7.00
N ASP A 61 -0.92 2.38 -8.24
CA ASP A 61 -2.10 1.77 -8.89
C ASP A 61 -1.91 0.27 -9.15
N ASP A 62 -0.67 -0.18 -9.32
CA ASP A 62 -0.34 -1.60 -9.48
C ASP A 62 0.04 -2.22 -8.14
N LEU A 63 -0.96 -2.73 -7.43
CA LEU A 63 -0.76 -3.38 -6.13
C LEU A 63 0.08 -4.66 -6.21
N GLN A 64 0.06 -5.37 -7.33
CA GLN A 64 0.90 -6.56 -7.51
C GLN A 64 2.37 -6.16 -7.61
N ALA A 65 2.67 -5.14 -8.43
CA ALA A 65 4.03 -4.63 -8.56
C ALA A 65 4.52 -4.00 -7.25
N LEU A 66 3.65 -3.28 -6.52
CA LEU A 66 3.93 -2.77 -5.17
C LEU A 66 4.28 -3.91 -4.20
N TYR A 67 3.49 -4.99 -4.20
CA TYR A 67 3.71 -6.16 -3.37
C TYR A 67 5.08 -6.80 -3.62
N TYR A 68 5.49 -6.95 -4.88
CA TYR A 68 6.81 -7.48 -5.21
C TYR A 68 7.97 -6.52 -4.89
N ALA A 69 7.73 -5.21 -4.94
CA ALA A 69 8.74 -4.21 -4.57
C ALA A 69 8.85 -3.98 -3.05
N ALA A 70 7.87 -4.41 -2.27
CA ALA A 70 7.72 -4.08 -0.86
C ALA A 70 8.93 -4.44 0.01
N MET A 71 9.53 -5.62 -0.21
CA MET A 71 10.70 -6.06 0.54
C MET A 71 11.88 -5.08 0.35
N LEU A 72 12.19 -4.75 -0.92
CA LEU A 72 13.23 -3.79 -1.27
C LEU A 72 12.95 -2.40 -0.69
N ILE A 73 11.69 -1.95 -0.79
CA ILE A 73 11.26 -0.66 -0.24
C ILE A 73 11.53 -0.61 1.27
N ASN A 74 11.08 -1.63 2.01
CA ASN A 74 11.24 -1.71 3.47
C ASN A 74 12.71 -1.73 3.88
N GLU A 75 13.53 -2.54 3.22
CA GLU A 75 14.98 -2.63 3.50
C GLU A 75 15.66 -1.28 3.32
N LYS A 76 15.37 -0.55 2.25
CA LYS A 76 15.99 0.77 2.01
C LYS A 76 15.55 1.81 3.04
N ILE A 77 14.29 1.78 3.47
CA ILE A 77 13.80 2.66 4.53
C ILE A 77 14.52 2.34 5.84
N ASP A 78 14.63 1.06 6.19
CA ASP A 78 15.30 0.63 7.42
C ASP A 78 16.79 1.02 7.42
N LEU A 79 17.45 0.98 6.26
CA LEU A 79 18.80 1.50 6.10
C LEU A 79 18.88 3.02 6.32
N GLU A 80 17.97 3.82 5.75
CA GLU A 80 17.95 5.28 5.99
C GLU A 80 17.75 5.63 7.47
N ILE A 81 16.79 4.96 8.13
CA ILE A 81 16.50 5.15 9.56
C ILE A 81 17.70 4.73 10.42
N THR A 82 18.26 3.55 10.17
CA THR A 82 19.39 3.03 10.97
C THR A 82 20.62 3.91 10.84
N GLN A 83 20.88 4.43 9.64
CA GLN A 83 22.02 5.31 9.39
C GLN A 83 21.78 6.76 9.82
N GLN A 84 20.53 7.14 10.12
CA GLN A 84 20.10 8.52 10.36
C GLN A 84 20.55 9.45 9.20
N LYS A 85 20.51 8.91 7.97
CA LYS A 85 20.92 9.61 6.74
C LYS A 85 19.72 9.70 5.81
N PHE A 86 18.92 10.73 6.04
CA PHE A 86 17.69 10.95 5.30
C PHE A 86 17.93 11.69 3.98
N VAL A 87 17.22 11.28 2.94
CA VAL A 87 17.27 11.95 1.65
C VAL A 87 16.55 13.31 1.72
N ALA A 88 17.33 14.38 1.80
CA ALA A 88 16.82 15.75 2.00
C ALA A 88 15.82 16.21 0.93
N ARG A 89 16.04 15.88 -0.36
CA ARG A 89 15.13 16.28 -1.46
C ARG A 89 13.72 15.69 -1.31
N LEU A 90 13.58 14.55 -0.64
CA LEU A 90 12.30 13.87 -0.40
C LEU A 90 11.65 14.31 0.91
N GLY A 91 12.29 15.23 1.64
CA GLY A 91 11.89 15.63 2.99
C GLY A 91 11.81 14.47 3.96
N ASN A 92 12.63 13.41 3.77
CA ASN A 92 12.54 12.21 4.60
C ASN A 92 12.87 12.52 6.06
N THR A 93 12.05 11.97 6.96
CA THR A 93 12.27 11.93 8.40
C THR A 93 11.94 10.52 8.87
N GLU A 94 12.40 10.13 10.05
CA GLU A 94 12.05 8.81 10.60
C GLU A 94 10.52 8.63 10.68
N GLU A 95 9.80 9.64 11.15
CA GLU A 95 8.34 9.64 11.27
C GLU A 95 7.64 9.38 9.91
N ASN A 96 7.98 10.15 8.87
CA ASN A 96 7.30 9.99 7.59
C ASN A 96 7.71 8.72 6.84
N LEU A 97 8.90 8.18 7.12
CA LEU A 97 9.34 6.90 6.60
C LEU A 97 8.60 5.75 7.28
N LEU A 98 8.36 5.81 8.58
CA LEU A 98 7.51 4.86 9.29
C LEU A 98 6.05 4.93 8.81
N GLN A 99 5.53 6.14 8.57
CA GLN A 99 4.22 6.33 7.94
C GLN A 99 4.17 5.69 6.55
N PHE A 100 5.18 5.92 5.72
CA PHE A 100 5.27 5.33 4.38
C PHE A 100 5.31 3.80 4.43
N LYS A 101 6.09 3.20 5.34
CA LYS A 101 6.07 1.73 5.57
C LYS A 101 4.68 1.23 5.94
N SER A 102 3.98 1.95 6.82
CA SER A 102 2.62 1.61 7.23
C SER A 102 1.65 1.60 6.04
N ILE A 103 1.69 2.62 5.19
CA ILE A 103 0.87 2.71 3.96
C ILE A 103 1.17 1.54 3.01
N VAL A 104 2.45 1.28 2.72
CA VAL A 104 2.85 0.16 1.85
C VAL A 104 2.38 -1.17 2.43
N LYS A 105 2.48 -1.37 3.75
CA LYS A 105 1.96 -2.56 4.42
C LYS A 105 0.45 -2.70 4.26
N LYS A 106 -0.34 -1.65 4.53
CA LYS A 106 -1.81 -1.64 4.37
C LYS A 106 -2.22 -2.08 2.95
N LEU A 107 -1.59 -1.51 1.93
CA LEU A 107 -1.89 -1.86 0.53
C LEU A 107 -1.46 -3.28 0.15
N ASN A 108 -0.34 -3.76 0.66
CA ASN A 108 0.13 -5.13 0.41
C ASN A 108 -0.72 -6.19 1.11
N ASP A 109 -1.15 -5.91 2.34
CA ASP A 109 -2.06 -6.76 3.08
C ASP A 109 -3.43 -6.80 2.38
N TYR A 110 -3.92 -5.65 1.91
CA TYR A 110 -5.13 -5.57 1.07
C TYR A 110 -5.00 -6.45 -0.19
N TYR A 111 -3.92 -6.27 -0.95
CA TYR A 111 -3.65 -7.07 -2.14
C TYR A 111 -3.61 -8.57 -1.83
N ARG A 112 -2.83 -8.97 -0.82
CA ARG A 112 -2.62 -10.37 -0.45
C ARG A 112 -3.92 -11.05 -0.01
N ASN A 113 -4.72 -10.37 0.81
CA ASN A 113 -5.88 -10.99 1.45
C ASN A 113 -7.12 -10.97 0.55
N PHE A 114 -7.25 -9.95 -0.30
CA PHE A 114 -8.49 -9.70 -1.03
C PHE A 114 -8.35 -9.74 -2.55
N ILE A 115 -7.19 -9.47 -3.14
CA ILE A 115 -7.04 -9.33 -4.61
C ILE A 115 -6.27 -10.49 -5.25
N ARG A 116 -5.11 -10.89 -4.69
CA ARG A 116 -4.11 -11.76 -5.35
C ARG A 116 -4.68 -13.06 -5.91
N ASP A 117 -5.63 -13.66 -5.17
CA ASP A 117 -6.19 -14.98 -5.47
C ASP A 117 -7.63 -14.88 -6.04
N LYS A 118 -8.06 -13.70 -6.50
CA LYS A 118 -9.30 -13.49 -7.27
C LYS A 118 -9.07 -13.79 -8.75
#